data_AF-A0A7T7HDB6-F1
#
_entry.id   AF-A0A7T7HDB6-F1
#
_cell.length_a   1.000
_cell.length_b   1.000
_cell.length_c   1.000
_cell.angle_alpha   90.00
_cell.angle_beta   90.00
_cell.angle_gamma   90.00
#
_symmetry.space_group_name_H-M   'P 1'
#
loop_
_entity.id
_entity.type
_entity.pdbx_description
1 polymer ?
#
loop_
_entity_poly.entity_id
_entity_poly.type
_entity_poly.pdbx_seq_one_letter_code
_entity_poly.pdbx_strand_id
1 'polypeptide(L)'
;MKKVFLTLLSVFTLSTAFISCNDGGDVAIETQEVKSTDLPAKAQALIRTSYADVQVKEVRRADLGDNKFFYAVELADGSRLDFDTNGDWVTIDSRVKAVPATAVPANISSYVKTNYPSKDIMYINKNVKGYFVKLTTNIKLSFDANGNFVSNDW
;
A
#
# COMPACT_ATOMS: atom_id res chain seq x y z
N MET A 1 45.46 32.61 11.47
CA MET A 1 44.58 32.50 10.30
C MET A 1 45.09 31.41 9.37
N LYS A 2 44.37 30.28 9.25
CA LYS A 2 44.15 29.50 8.02
C LYS A 2 43.25 28.31 8.40
N LYS A 3 42.01 28.35 7.93
CA LYS A 3 41.00 27.30 8.05
C LYS A 3 41.33 26.20 7.03
N VAL A 4 41.21 24.92 7.42
CA VAL A 4 40.97 23.85 6.45
C VAL A 4 39.94 22.90 7.06
N PHE A 5 38.74 22.95 6.50
CA PHE A 5 37.67 21.98 6.67
C PHE A 5 37.86 20.92 5.58
N LEU A 6 37.78 19.63 5.90
CA LEU A 6 37.46 18.61 4.90
C LEU A 6 36.77 17.40 5.56
N THR A 7 35.46 17.49 5.65
CA THR A 7 34.53 16.38 5.89
C THR A 7 34.42 15.52 4.63
N LEU A 8 34.57 14.21 4.77
CA LEU A 8 34.02 13.21 3.84
C LEU A 8 33.67 11.95 4.64
N LEU A 9 32.52 12.02 5.33
CA LEU A 9 31.82 10.84 5.80
C LEU A 9 31.06 10.28 4.59
N SER A 10 31.68 9.36 3.86
CA SER A 10 31.01 8.60 2.80
C SER A 10 30.05 7.60 3.47
N VAL A 11 28.82 8.03 3.70
CA VAL A 11 27.72 7.13 4.04
C VAL A 11 27.33 6.46 2.74
N PHE A 12 27.77 5.22 2.56
CA PHE A 12 27.26 4.33 1.53
C PHE A 12 25.81 4.03 1.91
N THR A 13 24.86 4.86 1.46
CA THR A 13 23.44 4.55 1.60
C THR A 13 23.19 3.34 0.71
N LEU A 14 23.15 2.17 1.33
CA LEU A 14 22.65 0.96 0.72
C LEU A 14 21.18 1.24 0.37
N SER A 15 20.95 1.69 -0.86
CA SER A 15 19.61 1.95 -1.36
C SER A 15 18.95 0.58 -1.50
N THR A 16 18.25 0.15 -0.45
CA THR A 16 17.50 -1.09 -0.44
C THR A 16 16.35 -0.91 -1.41
N ALA A 17 16.50 -1.43 -2.61
CA ALA A 17 15.41 -1.59 -3.54
C ALA A 17 14.40 -2.55 -2.87
N PHE A 18 13.21 -2.04 -2.57
CA PHE A 18 12.11 -2.89 -2.15
C PHE A 18 11.47 -3.48 -3.39
N ILE A 19 11.53 -4.81 -3.48
CA ILE A 19 10.87 -5.57 -4.52
C ILE A 19 9.43 -5.74 -4.08
N SER A 20 8.48 -5.06 -4.73
CA SER A 20 7.07 -5.39 -4.61
C SER A 20 6.78 -6.55 -5.57
N CYS A 21 6.67 -7.76 -5.03
CA CYS A 21 6.13 -8.90 -5.78
C CYS A 21 4.61 -8.84 -5.68
N ASN A 22 3.95 -8.44 -6.76
CA ASN A 22 2.53 -8.71 -6.92
C ASN A 22 2.40 -10.15 -7.44
N ASP A 23 1.51 -10.97 -6.87
CA ASP A 23 1.26 -12.39 -7.23
C ASP A 23 0.73 -12.61 -8.67
N GLY A 24 0.98 -11.66 -9.58
CA GLY A 24 0.54 -11.62 -10.97
C GLY A 24 1.60 -11.25 -12.01
N GLY A 25 2.89 -11.09 -11.64
CA GLY A 25 4.00 -11.25 -12.60
C GLY A 25 4.90 -10.04 -12.92
N ASP A 26 4.61 -8.83 -12.45
CA ASP A 26 5.50 -7.68 -12.70
C ASP A 26 6.18 -7.21 -11.41
N VAL A 27 7.52 -7.17 -11.43
CA VAL A 27 8.36 -6.62 -10.36
C VAL A 27 8.58 -5.15 -10.63
N ALA A 28 7.88 -4.29 -9.88
CA ALA A 28 8.18 -2.86 -9.87
C ALA A 28 9.33 -2.62 -8.88
N ILE A 29 10.43 -2.04 -9.36
CA ILE A 29 11.56 -1.66 -8.50
C ILE A 29 11.35 -0.22 -8.03
N GLU A 30 11.00 -0.07 -6.76
CA GLU A 30 10.74 1.21 -6.10
C GLU A 30 12.05 1.91 -5.72
N THR A 31 12.64 2.60 -6.69
CA THR A 31 13.98 3.19 -6.55
C THR A 31 14.00 4.66 -6.20
N GLN A 32 12.92 5.40 -6.50
CA GLN A 32 12.91 6.85 -6.34
C GLN A 32 12.06 7.29 -5.14
N GLU A 33 12.69 7.92 -4.15
CA GLU A 33 11.98 8.62 -3.09
C GLU A 33 11.34 9.91 -3.64
N VAL A 34 10.09 10.15 -3.29
CA VAL A 34 9.31 11.35 -3.68
C VAL A 34 8.56 11.90 -2.48
N LYS A 35 8.01 13.11 -2.59
CA LYS A 35 7.23 13.71 -1.49
C LYS A 35 5.81 13.17 -1.50
N SER A 36 5.15 13.16 -0.35
CA SER A 36 3.72 12.85 -0.25
C SER A 36 2.84 13.81 -1.07
N THR A 37 3.31 15.04 -1.31
CA THR A 37 2.66 16.02 -2.18
C THR A 37 2.73 15.66 -3.67
N ASP A 38 3.64 14.75 -4.05
CA ASP A 38 3.81 14.28 -5.43
C ASP A 38 2.87 13.11 -5.76
N LEU A 39 2.16 12.57 -4.76
CA LEU A 39 1.13 11.56 -4.97
C LEU A 39 -0.05 12.15 -5.77
N PRO A 40 -0.74 11.35 -6.60
CA PRO A 40 -1.97 11.79 -7.22
C PRO A 40 -3.04 12.15 -6.17
N ALA A 41 -3.92 13.11 -6.49
CA ALA A 41 -4.87 13.68 -5.55
C ALA A 41 -5.79 12.63 -4.89
N LYS A 42 -6.14 11.56 -5.61
CA LYS A 42 -6.93 10.44 -5.06
C LYS A 42 -6.21 9.71 -3.93
N ALA A 43 -4.92 9.43 -4.10
CA ALA A 43 -4.10 8.77 -3.09
C ALA A 43 -3.95 9.65 -1.84
N GLN A 44 -3.68 10.95 -2.03
CA GLN A 44 -3.65 11.91 -0.93
C GLN A 44 -4.97 11.96 -0.17
N ALA A 45 -6.10 11.96 -0.88
CA ALA A 45 -7.43 11.96 -0.28
C ALA A 45 -7.69 10.69 0.55
N LEU A 46 -7.32 9.52 0.05
CA LEU A 46 -7.49 8.25 0.78
C LEU A 46 -6.65 8.22 2.07
N ILE A 47 -5.39 8.67 2.02
CA ILE A 47 -4.52 8.75 3.20
C ILE A 47 -5.14 9.72 4.22
N ARG A 48 -5.55 10.91 3.77
CA ARG A 48 -6.14 11.92 4.66
C ARG A 48 -7.44 11.45 5.33
N THR A 49 -8.27 10.67 4.64
CA THR A 49 -9.57 10.25 5.17
C THR A 49 -9.48 9.00 6.03
N SER A 50 -8.69 8.01 5.61
CA SER A 50 -8.65 6.70 6.26
C SER A 50 -7.52 6.57 7.28
N TYR A 51 -6.47 7.40 7.16
CA TYR A 51 -5.27 7.37 7.98
C TYR A 51 -4.92 8.76 8.54
N ALA A 52 -5.93 9.57 8.86
CA ALA A 52 -5.78 10.98 9.26
C ALA A 52 -4.77 11.22 10.39
N ASP A 53 -4.71 10.29 11.36
CA ASP A 53 -3.85 10.38 12.54
C ASP A 53 -2.49 9.68 12.36
N VAL A 54 -2.18 9.21 11.15
CA VAL A 54 -0.96 8.47 10.84
C VAL A 54 -0.10 9.28 9.88
N GLN A 55 1.14 9.55 10.29
CA GLN A 55 2.08 10.30 9.45
C GLN A 55 2.58 9.44 8.28
N VAL A 56 2.77 10.06 7.12
CA VAL A 56 3.49 9.45 6.00
C VAL A 56 4.98 9.41 6.37
N LYS A 57 5.56 8.20 6.38
CA LYS A 57 6.96 7.98 6.71
C LYS A 57 7.84 8.04 5.46
N GLU A 58 7.41 7.40 4.39
CA GLU A 58 8.16 7.33 3.13
C GLU A 58 7.20 7.21 1.95
N VAL A 59 7.55 7.83 0.83
CA VAL A 59 6.89 7.57 -0.47
C VAL A 59 7.95 7.22 -1.48
N ARG A 60 7.79 6.06 -2.11
CA ARG A 60 8.63 5.61 -3.22
C ARG A 60 7.81 5.52 -4.50
N ARG A 61 8.46 5.79 -5.62
CA ARG A 61 7.91 5.69 -6.96
C ARG A 61 8.72 4.70 -7.78
N ALA A 62 8.03 3.85 -8.53
CA ALA A 62 8.58 3.07 -9.62
C ALA A 62 8.09 3.64 -10.94
N ASP A 63 8.99 3.77 -11.92
CA ASP A 63 8.66 4.09 -13.31
C ASP A 63 8.40 2.78 -14.05
N LEU A 64 7.22 2.66 -14.66
CA LEU A 64 6.78 1.49 -15.41
C LEU A 64 6.88 1.69 -16.93
N GLY A 65 7.44 2.82 -17.39
CA GLY A 65 7.45 3.22 -18.79
C GLY A 65 6.14 3.86 -19.25
N ASP A 66 6.14 4.48 -20.43
CA ASP A 66 4.96 5.12 -21.05
C ASP A 66 4.21 6.11 -20.13
N ASN A 67 4.96 6.87 -19.32
CA ASN A 67 4.42 7.78 -18.30
C ASN A 67 3.52 7.10 -17.25
N LYS A 68 3.70 5.80 -17.02
CA LYS A 68 3.03 5.04 -15.96
C LYS A 68 3.96 4.92 -14.78
N PHE A 69 3.38 5.12 -13.60
CA PHE A 69 4.07 5.02 -12.33
C PHE A 69 3.31 4.11 -11.38
N PHE A 70 4.05 3.59 -10.42
CA PHE A 70 3.52 2.93 -9.24
C PHE A 70 4.07 3.66 -8.01
N TYR A 71 3.23 3.84 -7.00
CA TYR A 71 3.61 4.52 -5.78
C TYR A 71 3.43 3.58 -4.60
N ALA A 72 4.45 3.45 -3.77
CA ALA A 72 4.38 2.78 -2.49
C ALA A 72 4.53 3.80 -1.37
N VAL A 73 3.62 3.77 -0.41
CA VAL A 73 3.58 4.67 0.73
C VAL A 73 3.73 3.85 2.00
N GLU A 74 4.80 4.07 2.76
CA GLU A 74 4.90 3.58 4.14
C GLU A 74 4.37 4.63 5.10
N LEU A 75 3.50 4.22 6.01
CA LEU A 75 3.00 5.02 7.10
C LEU A 75 3.75 4.72 8.41
N ALA A 76 3.71 5.68 9.35
CA ALA A 76 4.41 5.58 10.62
C ALA A 76 3.91 4.44 11.52
N ASP A 77 2.69 3.94 11.32
CA ASP A 77 2.15 2.79 12.05
C ASP A 77 2.53 1.43 11.42
N GLY A 78 3.33 1.45 10.36
CA GLY A 78 3.78 0.27 9.63
C GLY A 78 2.90 -0.11 8.44
N SER A 79 1.73 0.52 8.28
CA SER A 79 0.87 0.28 7.12
C SER A 79 1.58 0.65 5.83
N ARG A 80 1.38 -0.17 4.79
CA ARG A 80 1.84 0.08 3.43
C ARG A 80 0.65 0.20 2.50
N LEU A 81 0.64 1.25 1.69
CA LEU A 81 -0.38 1.51 0.68
C LEU A 81 0.30 1.64 -0.68
N ASP A 82 -0.16 0.84 -1.62
CA ASP A 82 0.32 0.88 -2.98
C ASP A 82 -0.75 1.47 -3.90
N PHE A 83 -0.34 2.35 -4.81
CA PHE A 83 -1.22 3.07 -5.73
C PHE A 83 -0.74 2.98 -7.17
N ASP A 84 -1.69 2.95 -8.09
CA ASP A 84 -1.41 3.10 -9.52
C ASP A 84 -1.07 4.56 -9.90
N THR A 85 -0.79 4.78 -11.19
CA THR A 85 -0.44 6.11 -11.71
C THR A 85 -1.52 7.18 -11.48
N ASN A 86 -2.79 6.76 -11.32
CA ASN A 86 -3.94 7.65 -11.10
C ASN A 86 -4.20 7.91 -9.62
N GLY A 87 -3.49 7.22 -8.73
CA GLY A 87 -3.69 7.25 -7.29
C GLY A 87 -4.85 6.38 -6.82
N ASP A 88 -5.33 5.47 -7.66
CA ASP A 88 -6.25 4.43 -7.23
C ASP A 88 -5.43 3.37 -6.49
N TRP A 89 -5.84 3.05 -5.25
CA TRP A 89 -5.13 2.06 -4.43
C TRP A 89 -5.19 0.68 -5.10
N VAL A 90 -4.08 -0.04 -5.09
CA VAL A 90 -3.95 -1.41 -5.58
C VAL A 90 -3.90 -2.38 -4.40
N THR A 91 -3.09 -2.04 -3.39
CA THR A 91 -2.90 -2.85 -2.18
C THR A 91 -2.92 -1.95 -0.95
N ILE A 92 -3.55 -2.44 0.11
CA ILE A 92 -3.44 -1.88 1.46
C ILE A 92 -3.05 -3.03 2.38
N ASP A 93 -1.86 -2.94 2.96
CA ASP A 93 -1.30 -3.88 3.93
C ASP A 93 -1.08 -3.14 5.25
N SER A 94 -2.01 -3.25 6.20
CA SER A 94 -1.90 -2.50 7.45
C SER A 94 -0.95 -3.13 8.47
N ARG A 95 -0.50 -4.38 8.23
CA ARG A 95 0.48 -5.19 8.99
C ARG A 95 0.21 -5.42 10.49
N VAL A 96 -0.09 -4.36 11.24
CA VAL A 96 -0.27 -4.32 12.69
C VAL A 96 -1.73 -4.04 13.08
N LYS A 97 -2.35 -3.03 12.48
CA LYS A 97 -3.74 -2.62 12.79
C LYS A 97 -4.70 -3.04 11.68
N ALA A 98 -5.99 -3.06 11.99
CA ALA A 98 -7.03 -3.30 10.99
C ALA A 98 -7.00 -2.24 9.88
N VAL A 99 -7.24 -2.67 8.65
CA VAL A 99 -7.51 -1.75 7.54
C VAL A 99 -8.76 -0.92 7.90
N PRO A 100 -8.71 0.43 7.82
CA PRO A 100 -9.88 1.27 8.09
C PRO A 100 -11.05 0.91 7.18
N ALA A 101 -12.25 0.75 7.74
CA ALA A 101 -13.44 0.37 6.99
C ALA A 101 -13.78 1.36 5.85
N THR A 102 -13.36 2.63 5.99
CA THR A 102 -13.52 3.68 4.97
C THR A 102 -12.68 3.45 3.71
N ALA A 103 -11.63 2.62 3.79
CA ALA A 103 -10.78 2.28 2.65
C ALA A 103 -11.25 1.02 1.90
N VAL A 104 -12.25 0.31 2.43
CA VAL A 104 -12.72 -0.99 1.92
C VAL A 104 -14.13 -0.87 1.32
N PRO A 105 -14.43 -1.55 0.19
CA PRO A 105 -15.80 -1.63 -0.33
C PRO A 105 -16.80 -2.12 0.73
N ALA A 106 -17.94 -1.43 0.83
CA ALA A 106 -18.90 -1.63 1.92
C ALA A 106 -19.46 -3.06 1.99
N ASN A 107 -19.63 -3.72 0.85
CA ASN A 107 -20.09 -5.10 0.77
C ASN A 107 -19.06 -6.11 1.31
N ILE A 108 -17.77 -5.90 1.04
CA ILE A 108 -16.68 -6.71 1.60
C ILE A 108 -16.62 -6.52 3.12
N SER A 109 -16.62 -5.27 3.59
CA SER A 109 -16.65 -4.96 5.03
C SER A 109 -17.85 -5.63 5.74
N SER A 110 -19.03 -5.57 5.12
CA SER A 110 -20.25 -6.19 5.65
C SER A 110 -20.17 -7.72 5.66
N TYR A 111 -19.63 -8.33 4.60
CA TYR A 111 -19.44 -9.76 4.53
C TYR A 111 -18.50 -10.25 5.64
N VAL A 112 -17.35 -9.59 5.82
CA VAL A 112 -16.38 -9.96 6.87
C VAL A 112 -17.00 -9.81 8.26
N LYS A 113 -17.66 -8.69 8.55
CA LYS A 113 -18.32 -8.48 9.84
C LYS A 113 -19.40 -9.53 10.16
N THR A 114 -20.12 -9.99 9.13
CA THR A 114 -21.21 -10.97 9.28
C THR A 114 -20.69 -12.39 9.47
N ASN A 115 -19.71 -12.80 8.66
CA ASN A 115 -19.23 -14.19 8.62
C ASN A 115 -18.04 -14.44 9.55
N TYR A 116 -17.29 -13.38 9.88
CA TYR A 116 -16.08 -13.42 10.68
C TYR A 116 -16.07 -12.29 11.74
N PRO A 117 -17.06 -12.22 12.65
CA PRO A 117 -17.28 -11.07 13.54
C PRO A 117 -16.13 -10.78 14.52
N SER A 118 -15.23 -11.73 14.75
CA SER A 118 -14.05 -11.60 15.61
C SER A 118 -12.74 -11.38 14.82
N LYS A 119 -12.85 -11.08 13.52
CA LYS A 119 -11.70 -10.96 12.62
C LYS A 119 -11.71 -9.61 11.92
N ASP A 120 -10.55 -8.98 11.91
CA ASP A 120 -10.31 -7.77 11.15
C ASP A 120 -9.67 -8.05 9.79
N ILE A 121 -9.91 -7.15 8.82
CA ILE A 121 -9.19 -7.12 7.55
C ILE A 121 -7.79 -6.57 7.82
N MET A 122 -6.76 -7.33 7.45
CA MET A 122 -5.35 -6.92 7.61
C MET A 122 -4.69 -6.53 6.30
N TYR A 123 -5.19 -7.10 5.20
CA TYR A 123 -4.69 -6.86 3.87
C TYR A 123 -5.84 -6.93 2.87
N ILE A 124 -5.83 -6.03 1.90
CA ILE A 124 -6.72 -6.06 0.75
C ILE A 124 -5.95 -5.64 -0.50
N ASN A 125 -6.03 -6.46 -1.54
CA ASN A 125 -5.57 -6.15 -2.88
C ASN A 125 -6.76 -6.15 -3.84
N LYS A 126 -6.69 -5.33 -4.89
CA LYS A 126 -7.62 -5.39 -6.00
C LYS A 126 -6.88 -5.47 -7.33
N ASN A 127 -7.40 -6.29 -8.23
CA ASN A 127 -6.97 -6.35 -9.63
C ASN A 127 -8.17 -6.68 -10.52
N VAL A 128 -7.91 -6.94 -11.81
CA VAL A 128 -8.96 -7.24 -12.81
C VAL A 128 -9.84 -8.45 -12.47
N LYS A 129 -9.36 -9.39 -11.63
CA LYS A 129 -10.10 -10.57 -11.20
C LYS A 129 -11.05 -10.27 -10.03
N GLY A 130 -10.82 -9.18 -9.29
CA GLY A 130 -11.61 -8.80 -8.14
C GLY A 130 -10.74 -8.43 -6.94
N TYR A 131 -11.21 -8.76 -5.73
CA TYR A 131 -10.56 -8.40 -4.48
C TYR A 131 -10.03 -9.62 -3.75
N PHE A 132 -8.82 -9.49 -3.22
CA PHE A 132 -8.14 -10.51 -2.43
C PHE A 132 -7.90 -9.96 -1.05
N VAL A 133 -8.60 -10.54 -0.07
CA VAL A 133 -8.63 -10.07 1.31
C VAL A 133 -7.95 -11.11 2.17
N LYS A 134 -7.14 -10.65 3.12
CA LYS A 134 -6.61 -11.48 4.19
C LYS A 134 -6.99 -10.88 5.52
N LEU A 135 -7.61 -11.71 6.36
CA LEU A 135 -8.02 -11.34 7.70
C LEU A 135 -6.91 -11.62 8.72
N THR A 136 -7.14 -11.19 9.95
CA THR A 136 -6.42 -11.73 11.11
C THR A 136 -6.44 -13.26 11.09
N THR A 137 -5.39 -13.90 11.63
CA THR A 137 -5.20 -15.36 11.61
C THR A 137 -5.06 -16.00 10.21
N ASN A 138 -4.63 -15.22 9.20
CA ASN A 138 -4.30 -15.69 7.85
C ASN A 138 -5.46 -16.31 7.04
N ILE A 139 -6.72 -16.04 7.41
CA ILE A 139 -7.87 -16.42 6.57
C ILE A 139 -7.82 -15.58 5.28
N LYS A 140 -7.83 -16.25 4.14
CA LYS A 140 -7.82 -15.64 2.81
C LYS A 140 -9.21 -15.73 2.19
N LEU A 141 -9.70 -14.62 1.64
CA LEU A 141 -10.99 -14.51 0.99
C LEU A 141 -10.81 -13.88 -0.39
N SER A 142 -11.50 -14.40 -1.38
CA SER A 142 -11.56 -13.85 -2.73
C SER A 142 -12.98 -13.36 -3.02
N PHE A 143 -13.08 -12.19 -3.64
CA PHE A 143 -14.32 -11.58 -4.08
C PHE A 143 -14.23 -11.23 -5.56
N ASP A 144 -15.34 -11.26 -6.27
CA ASP A 144 -15.41 -10.79 -7.65
C ASP A 144 -15.23 -9.25 -7.74
N ALA A 145 -15.18 -8.71 -8.95
CA ALA A 145 -15.02 -7.27 -9.17
C ALA A 145 -16.18 -6.41 -8.61
N ASN A 146 -17.35 -7.02 -8.36
CA ASN A 146 -18.49 -6.36 -7.73
C ASN A 146 -18.43 -6.48 -6.19
N GLY A 147 -17.47 -7.22 -5.63
CA GLY A 147 -17.29 -7.47 -4.20
C GLY A 147 -18.20 -8.57 -3.64
N ASN A 148 -18.71 -9.47 -4.49
CA ASN A 148 -19.41 -10.68 -4.04
C ASN A 148 -18.40 -11.77 -3.67
N PHE A 149 -18.64 -12.47 -2.57
CA PHE A 149 -17.76 -13.55 -2.12
C PHE A 149 -17.70 -14.69 -3.15
N VAL A 150 -16.49 -15.20 -3.40
CA VAL A 150 -16.22 -16.29 -4.34
C VAL A 150 -15.66 -17.52 -3.61
N SER A 151 -14.57 -17.36 -2.86
CA SER A 151 -13.85 -18.48 -2.23
C SER A 151 -13.04 -18.07 -1.02
N ASN A 152 -12.67 -19.06 -0.19
CA ASN A 152 -11.72 -18.91 0.91
C ASN A 152 -10.29 -19.30 0.49
N ASP A 153 -9.86 -18.91 -0.71
CA ASP A 153 -8.55 -19.31 -1.22
C ASP A 153 -8.05 -18.38 -2.33
N TRP A 154 -6.76 -18.05 -2.27
CA TRP A 154 -5.96 -17.38 -3.31
C TRP A 154 -4.46 -17.55 -3.06
#